data_AF-A0A448WKL1-F1
#
_entry.id   AF-A0A448WKL1-F1
#
_cell.length_a   1.000
_cell.length_b   1.000
_cell.length_c   1.000
_cell.angle_alpha   90.00
_cell.angle_beta   90.00
_cell.angle_gamma   90.00
#
_symmetry.space_group_name_H-M   'P 1'
#
loop_
_entity.id
_entity.type
_entity.pdbx_description
1 polymer ?
#
loop_
_entity_poly.entity_id
_entity_poly.type
_entity_poly.pdbx_seq_one_letter_code
_entity_poly.pdbx_strand_id
1 'polypeptide(L)'
;MLKEPFKYKLKPGSHVIRKTISGKSANLGSLLENNMFLSYVRAPVGSGVDLLALVDLCIVQPSRDEFCPPTFSRLQDPLNKNTVRSLI
;
A
#
# COMPACT_ATOMS: atom_id res chain seq x y z
N MET A 1 9.47 27.06 7.75
CA MET A 1 8.74 26.73 6.52
C MET A 1 8.23 25.30 6.66
N LEU A 2 7.03 25.11 7.21
CA LEU A 2 6.42 23.79 7.41
C LEU A 2 6.00 23.28 6.03
N LYS A 3 6.61 22.18 5.56
CA LYS A 3 6.19 21.52 4.33
C LYS A 3 4.76 21.02 4.53
N GLU A 4 3.83 21.48 3.70
CA GLU A 4 2.46 20.97 3.68
C GLU A 4 2.48 19.44 3.52
N PRO A 5 1.64 18.69 4.25
CA PRO A 5 1.60 17.25 4.11
C PRO A 5 1.07 16.94 2.71
N PHE A 6 1.87 16.24 1.90
CA PHE A 6 1.50 15.75 0.58
C PHE A 6 0.16 14.98 0.65
N LYS A 7 -0.97 15.67 0.39
CA LYS A 7 -2.28 15.03 0.22
C LYS A 7 -2.33 14.39 -1.16
N TYR A 8 -1.65 13.26 -1.33
CA TYR A 8 -1.86 12.42 -2.50
C TYR A 8 -3.33 11.99 -2.53
N LYS A 9 -4.01 12.37 -3.62
CA LYS A 9 -5.40 11.99 -3.86
C LYS A 9 -5.43 10.52 -4.27
N LEU A 10 -6.24 9.72 -3.59
CA LEU A 10 -6.47 8.31 -3.94
C LEU A 10 -6.92 8.21 -5.39
N LYS A 11 -6.47 7.14 -6.08
CA LYS A 11 -6.93 6.84 -7.44
C LYS A 11 -8.46 6.67 -7.42
N PRO A 12 -9.19 7.19 -8.41
CA PRO A 12 -10.63 6.95 -8.50
C PRO A 12 -10.94 5.45 -8.48
N GLY A 13 -11.96 5.03 -7.73
CA GLY A 13 -12.31 3.62 -7.54
C GLY A 13 -11.46 2.86 -6.52
N SER A 14 -10.53 3.54 -5.83
CA SER A 14 -9.76 2.95 -4.74
C SER A 14 -10.64 2.56 -3.55
N HIS A 15 -10.44 1.33 -3.08
CA HIS A 15 -10.96 0.81 -1.84
C HIS A 15 -9.87 0.89 -0.78
N VAL A 16 -10.15 1.55 0.35
CA VAL A 16 -9.22 1.68 1.47
C VAL A 16 -9.54 0.63 2.53
N ILE A 17 -8.56 -0.18 2.90
CA ILE A 17 -8.67 -1.17 3.97
C ILE A 17 -8.49 -0.45 5.30
N ARG A 18 -9.60 -0.04 5.94
CA ARG A 18 -9.59 0.71 7.21
C ARG A 18 -9.69 -0.18 8.44
N LYS A 19 -10.29 -1.36 8.30
CA LYS A 19 -10.52 -2.30 9.39
C LYS A 19 -10.02 -3.68 8.98
N THR A 20 -9.45 -4.38 9.95
CA THR A 20 -9.15 -5.81 9.87
C THR A 20 -10.47 -6.60 9.79
N ILE A 21 -10.39 -7.88 9.43
CA ILE A 21 -11.57 -8.78 9.40
C ILE A 21 -12.26 -8.86 10.77
N SER A 22 -11.51 -8.73 11.87
CA SER A 22 -12.06 -8.69 13.23
C SER A 22 -12.62 -7.32 13.65
N GLY A 23 -12.66 -6.34 12.75
CA GLY A 23 -13.22 -5.01 13.00
C GLY A 23 -12.27 -4.00 13.67
N LYS A 24 -11.08 -4.42 14.09
CA LYS A 24 -10.04 -3.52 14.64
C LYS A 24 -9.46 -2.61 13.55
N SER A 25 -8.90 -1.46 13.93
CA SER A 25 -8.19 -0.56 13.00
C SER A 25 -7.11 -1.31 12.22
N ALA A 26 -7.07 -1.13 10.91
CA ALA A 26 -6.01 -1.64 10.02
C ALA A 26 -4.90 -0.60 9.78
N ASN A 27 -4.74 0.36 10.69
CA ASN A 27 -3.67 1.35 10.60
C ASN A 27 -2.31 0.63 10.76
N LEU A 28 -1.43 0.84 9.78
CA LEU A 28 -0.07 0.31 9.74
C LEU A 28 0.98 1.31 10.25
N GLY A 29 0.59 2.55 10.53
CA GLY A 29 1.49 3.58 11.07
C GLY A 29 1.82 3.33 12.54
N SER A 30 3.07 3.60 12.92
CA SER A 30 3.58 3.35 14.27
C SER A 30 3.36 4.51 15.25
N LEU A 31 2.84 5.65 14.78
CA LEU A 31 2.62 6.87 15.58
C LEU A 31 1.16 7.29 15.49
N LEU A 32 0.61 7.81 16.59
CA LEU A 32 -0.80 8.23 16.70
C LEU A 32 -1.24 9.24 15.63
N GLU A 33 -0.32 10.06 15.12
CA GLU A 33 -0.59 11.09 14.11
C GLU A 33 -0.45 10.58 12.67
N ASN A 34 0.07 9.36 12.50
CA ASN A 34 0.40 8.79 11.20
C ASN A 34 -0.56 7.67 10.85
N ASN A 35 -1.66 8.04 10.21
CA ASN A 35 -2.65 7.11 9.71
C ASN A 35 -2.23 6.57 8.34
N MET A 36 -1.67 5.37 8.31
CA MET A 36 -1.29 4.67 7.09
C MET A 36 -2.20 3.47 6.85
N PHE A 37 -2.88 3.44 5.71
CA PHE A 37 -3.78 2.36 5.32
C PHE A 37 -3.43 1.86 3.92
N LEU A 38 -3.63 0.56 3.69
CA LEU A 38 -3.52 -0.02 2.37
C LEU A 38 -4.76 0.32 1.54
N SER A 39 -4.58 0.63 0.27
CA SER A 39 -5.67 0.80 -0.68
C SER A 39 -5.40 0.01 -1.96
N TYR A 40 -6.46 -0.45 -2.61
CA TYR A 40 -6.38 -1.18 -3.87
C TYR A 40 -7.49 -0.74 -4.83
N VAL A 41 -7.29 -0.97 -6.13
CA VAL A 41 -8.33 -0.80 -7.15
C VAL A 41 -8.59 -2.18 -7.75
N ARG A 42 -9.87 -2.50 -8.00
CA ARG A 42 -10.23 -3.65 -8.82
C ARG A 42 -10.54 -3.19 -10.23
N ALA A 43 -10.08 -3.96 -11.20
CA ALA A 43 -10.47 -3.79 -12.59
C ALA A 43 -12.01 -3.88 -12.71
N PRO A 44 -12.66 -3.00 -13.51
CA PRO A 44 -14.10 -3.10 -13.78
C PRO A 44 -14.49 -4.44 -14.42
N VAL A 45 -15.75 -4.82 -14.28
CA VAL A 45 -16.30 -5.98 -15.00
C VAL A 45 -16.18 -5.74 -16.51
N GLY A 46 -15.67 -6.72 -17.25
CA GLY A 46 -15.42 -6.60 -18.70
C GLY A 46 -14.06 -6.00 -19.07
N SER A 47 -13.15 -5.86 -18.10
CA SER A 47 -11.76 -5.50 -18.39
C SER A 47 -11.07 -6.56 -19.29
N GLY A 48 -10.22 -6.09 -20.21
CA GLY A 48 -9.52 -6.95 -21.16
C GLY A 48 -8.48 -7.88 -20.52
N VAL A 49 -8.11 -8.95 -21.24
CA VAL A 49 -7.08 -9.91 -20.85
C VAL A 49 -5.66 -9.36 -20.93
N ASP A 50 -5.51 -8.17 -21.49
CA ASP A 50 -4.26 -7.43 -21.68
C ASP A 50 -3.85 -6.61 -20.45
N LEU A 51 -4.71 -6.51 -19.42
CA LEU A 51 -4.38 -5.85 -18.17
C LEU A 51 -3.58 -6.76 -17.23
N LEU A 52 -2.59 -6.17 -16.57
CA LEU A 52 -1.86 -6.85 -15.49
C LEU A 52 -2.67 -6.80 -14.19
N ALA A 53 -2.57 -7.87 -13.42
CA ALA A 53 -3.15 -7.97 -12.08
C ALA A 53 -2.06 -8.21 -11.05
N LEU A 54 -2.26 -7.69 -9.84
CA LEU A 54 -1.45 -8.05 -8.68
C LEU A 54 -1.78 -9.48 -8.28
N VAL A 55 -0.78 -10.37 -8.35
CA VAL A 55 -0.95 -11.81 -8.06
C VAL A 55 -0.41 -12.23 -6.70
N ASP A 56 0.54 -11.47 -6.15
CA ASP A 56 1.19 -11.80 -4.88
C ASP A 56 1.71 -10.53 -4.18
N LEU A 57 1.87 -10.61 -2.86
CA LEU A 57 2.41 -9.57 -1.99
C LEU A 57 3.36 -10.19 -0.96
N CYS A 58 4.56 -9.63 -0.85
CA CYS A 58 5.51 -10.01 0.18
C CYS A 58 5.79 -8.84 1.14
N ILE A 59 5.94 -9.13 2.43
CA ILE A 59 6.53 -8.23 3.40
C ILE A 59 7.95 -8.71 3.62
N VAL A 60 8.93 -7.82 3.40
CA VAL A 60 10.34 -8.09 3.65
C VAL A 60 10.73 -7.42 4.95
N GLN A 61 11.37 -8.17 5.85
CA GLN A 61 11.91 -7.65 7.10
C GLN A 61 13.45 -7.58 7.02
N PRO A 62 14.05 -6.40 6.69
CA PRO A 62 15.50 -6.28 6.53
C PRO A 62 16.29 -6.60 7.80
N SER A 63 15.68 -6.46 8.99
CA SER A 63 16.34 -6.80 10.27
C SER A 63 16.54 -8.30 10.50
N ARG A 64 16.00 -9.15 9.62
CA ARG A 64 16.19 -10.60 9.61
C ARG A 64 17.00 -11.08 8.41
N ASP A 65 17.72 -10.17 7.77
CA ASP A 65 18.49 -10.44 6.54
C ASP A 65 17.61 -11.00 5.39
N GLU A 66 16.32 -10.65 5.38
CA GLU A 66 15.42 -10.98 4.29
C GLU A 66 15.62 -10.04 3.10
N PHE A 67 15.57 -10.60 1.89
CA PHE A 67 15.68 -9.85 0.63
C PHE A 67 14.40 -9.96 -0.19
N CYS A 68 14.12 -8.94 -1.00
CA CYS A 68 12.98 -8.96 -1.91
C CYS A 68 13.18 -10.07 -2.96
N PRO A 69 12.20 -10.96 -3.19
CA PRO A 69 12.36 -12.04 -4.17
C PRO A 69 12.48 -11.48 -5.60
N PRO A 70 13.17 -12.18 -6.53
CA PRO A 70 13.56 -11.63 -7.84
C PRO A 70 12.41 -11.15 -8.74
N THR A 71 11.19 -11.68 -8.58
CA THR A 71 10.03 -11.36 -9.42
C THR A 71 9.09 -10.34 -8.78
N PHE A 72 9.45 -9.79 -7.62
CA PHE A 72 8.62 -8.82 -6.90
C PHE A 72 9.13 -7.41 -7.16
N SER A 73 8.19 -6.49 -7.38
CA SER A 73 8.49 -5.07 -7.43
C SER A 73 8.60 -4.52 -6.00
N ARG A 74 9.82 -4.23 -5.56
CA ARG A 74 10.07 -3.64 -4.24
C ARG A 74 9.62 -2.18 -4.20
N LEU A 75 8.83 -1.82 -3.18
CA LEU A 75 8.64 -0.42 -2.82
C LEU A 75 9.95 0.17 -2.27
N GLN A 76 10.42 1.26 -2.88
CA GLN A 76 11.68 1.91 -2.52
C GLN A 76 11.68 2.46 -1.09
N ASP A 77 10.54 2.97 -0.63
CA ASP A 77 10.38 3.45 0.75
C ASP A 77 9.80 2.35 1.65
N PRO A 78 10.29 2.21 2.89
CA PRO A 78 9.74 1.26 3.85
C PRO A 78 8.35 1.68 4.33
N LEU A 79 7.52 0.70 4.68
CA LEU A 79 6.15 0.90 5.18
C LEU A 79 6.09 1.78 6.44
N ASN A 80 7.15 1.83 7.25
CA ASN A 80 7.19 2.67 8.45
C ASN A 80 7.48 4.15 8.16
N LYS A 81 7.72 4.55 6.91
CA LYS A 81 7.78 5.96 6.51
C LYS A 81 6.41 6.41 6.00
N ASN A 82 5.92 7.53 6.52
CA ASN A 82 4.61 8.11 6.15
C ASN A 82 4.64 8.65 4.73
N THR A 83 4.53 7.77 3.75
CA THR A 83 4.47 8.18 2.34
C THR A 83 3.39 7.38 1.65
N VAL A 84 2.38 8.10 1.14
CA VAL A 84 1.31 7.51 0.32
C VAL A 84 1.91 7.09 -1.02
N ARG A 85 1.70 5.83 -1.43
CA ARG A 85 2.20 5.30 -2.70
C ARG A 85 1.13 4.49 -3.41
N SER A 86 1.10 4.58 -4.74
CA SER A 86 0.32 3.69 -5.60
C SER A 86 1.27 2.63 -6.15
N LEU A 87 0.92 1.36 -6.00
CA LEU A 87 1.33 0.37 -6.99
C LEU A 87 0.34 0.43 -8.16
N ILE A 88 0.80 -0.01 -9.33
CA ILE A 88 0.09 0.07 -10.61
C ILE A 88 -1.28 -0.63 -10.50
#